data_AF-A0A9P5EX74-F1
#
_entry.id   AF-A0A9P5EX74-F1
#
_cell.length_a   1.000
_cell.length_b   1.000
_cell.length_c   1.000
_cell.angle_alpha   90.00
_cell.angle_beta   90.00
_cell.angle_gamma   90.00
#
_symmetry.space_group_name_H-M   'P 1'
#
loop_
_entity.id
_entity.type
_entity.pdbx_description
1 polymer ?
#
loop_
_entity_poly.entity_id
_entity_poly.type
_entity_poly.pdbx_seq_one_letter_code
_entity_poly.pdbx_strand_id
1 'polypeptide(L)'
;MRTDSSLEEGIARGWEQAPGSQRLAVAMAPHEQLKLETGVGPRRVSAPPNPSVVYLSSHADPTSPRWVAKEARPISLRQLMVFGRSLTESRLLSSANYVRTELPTRIAHRIRDLEQLPYVVVENPHIKEVYELYQRAFDTFRKVKEIKSLEDNERFCKIISGMLKAHLTVIPKLSMGILESRGLMDAEDLDKFMNTILRSRISRRVIAEQHLALTETYHSPWFSPGAKLNESEFIGEIFIKCIARDVIERCSHAVEALARSTYGRDVEVPEIKVVGHLEASFPYILSHLEYIIGELLRNSVQAVIERRQRSKNQSGPVPPIEVTICEAQQHVIIRISDQGGGIPRDELPFLWSFSKGPQSERRLENLGRVPKLAATMQELHVTDELGRADLKTPNYGSSLSSMTTRPPNLRLGMGLPLSRVYAEYWAGNLELHSLEGYGVDAFLQISKLGNKNEQLTTRASMDAV
;
A
#
# COMPACT_ATOMS: atom_id res chain seq x y z
N MET A 1 3.07 -11.45 -53.67
CA MET A 1 4.10 -12.51 -53.83
C MET A 1 5.43 -11.92 -53.38
N ARG A 2 6.21 -12.69 -52.61
CA ARG A 2 7.42 -12.35 -51.83
C ARG A 2 7.17 -11.84 -50.39
N THR A 3 7.34 -12.83 -49.52
CA THR A 3 7.48 -12.83 -48.07
C THR A 3 8.85 -12.29 -47.65
N ASP A 4 8.90 -11.48 -46.59
CA ASP A 4 10.15 -11.15 -45.89
C ASP A 4 10.10 -11.80 -44.51
N SER A 5 10.64 -13.01 -44.43
CA SER A 5 10.63 -13.91 -43.27
C SER A 5 11.91 -13.79 -42.43
N SER A 6 12.52 -12.61 -42.35
CA SER A 6 13.82 -12.42 -41.68
C SER A 6 13.77 -11.54 -40.43
N LEU A 7 12.59 -11.07 -40.00
CA LEU A 7 12.41 -10.23 -38.81
C LEU A 7 11.81 -10.95 -37.59
N GLU A 8 11.33 -12.19 -37.73
CA GLU A 8 10.72 -12.96 -36.62
C GLU A 8 11.66 -13.95 -35.92
N GLU A 9 12.87 -14.21 -36.44
CA GLU A 9 13.82 -15.16 -35.81
C GLU A 9 14.83 -14.52 -34.84
N GLY A 10 14.79 -13.19 -34.66
CA GLY A 10 15.74 -12.47 -33.78
C GLY A 10 15.36 -12.35 -32.30
N ILE A 11 14.12 -12.71 -31.91
CA ILE A 11 13.60 -12.48 -30.54
C ILE A 11 13.59 -13.76 -29.69
N ALA A 12 13.86 -14.93 -30.29
CA ALA A 12 13.84 -16.23 -29.61
C ALA A 12 15.21 -16.73 -29.08
N ARG A 13 16.29 -15.94 -29.18
CA ARG A 13 17.61 -16.30 -28.62
C ARG A 13 18.25 -15.12 -27.89
N GLY A 14 17.86 -14.94 -26.64
CA GLY A 14 18.44 -13.95 -25.71
C GLY A 14 18.35 -14.39 -24.26
N TRP A 15 18.38 -15.70 -24.01
CA TRP A 15 18.37 -16.34 -22.69
C TRP A 15 19.61 -17.22 -22.58
N GLU A 16 20.79 -16.67 -22.77
CA GLU A 16 22.05 -17.28 -22.38
C GLU A 16 23.16 -16.22 -22.39
N GLN A 17 23.91 -16.16 -21.29
CA GLN A 17 25.17 -15.44 -21.07
C GLN A 17 25.11 -13.91 -20.85
N ALA A 18 25.26 -13.51 -19.58
CA ALA A 18 25.82 -12.22 -19.22
C ALA A 18 27.35 -12.37 -19.02
N PRO A 19 28.20 -11.60 -19.72
CA PRO A 19 29.63 -11.57 -19.45
C PRO A 19 29.93 -10.64 -18.26
N GLY A 20 30.93 -11.04 -17.48
CA GLY A 20 31.44 -10.27 -16.36
C GLY A 20 32.04 -8.94 -16.78
N SER A 21 31.87 -7.95 -15.91
CA SER A 21 32.63 -6.71 -15.96
C SER A 21 33.43 -6.57 -14.68
N GLN A 22 34.75 -6.78 -14.82
CA GLN A 22 35.77 -6.29 -13.91
C GLN A 22 35.59 -4.79 -13.68
N ARG A 23 35.72 -4.34 -12.42
CA ARG A 23 36.27 -3.01 -12.14
C ARG A 23 37.32 -3.13 -11.05
N LEU A 24 38.52 -2.67 -11.44
CA LEU A 24 39.71 -2.50 -10.65
C LEU A 24 39.53 -1.40 -9.59
N ALA A 25 40.29 -1.61 -8.52
CA ALA A 25 40.55 -0.83 -7.32
C ALA A 25 40.66 0.70 -7.48
N VAL A 26 40.30 1.41 -6.40
CA VAL A 26 41.19 2.41 -5.79
C VAL A 26 41.05 2.30 -4.26
N ALA A 27 42.18 2.01 -3.60
CA ALA A 27 42.35 2.05 -2.16
C ALA A 27 42.66 3.49 -1.71
N MET A 28 42.07 3.92 -0.59
CA MET A 28 42.68 4.93 0.28
C MET A 28 42.40 4.54 1.74
N ALA A 29 43.49 4.25 2.46
CA ALA A 29 43.55 4.06 3.90
C ALA A 29 43.82 5.43 4.60
N PRO A 30 43.66 5.54 5.93
CA PRO A 30 43.17 6.73 6.61
C PRO A 30 44.26 7.66 7.15
N HIS A 31 43.88 8.92 7.40
CA HIS A 31 44.68 9.89 8.13
C HIS A 31 44.58 9.64 9.65
N GLU A 32 45.71 9.33 10.27
CA GLU A 32 45.93 9.36 11.71
C GLU A 32 45.80 10.78 12.27
N GLN A 33 45.10 10.93 13.40
CA GLN A 33 45.28 12.05 14.32
C GLN A 33 45.47 11.54 15.74
N LEU A 34 46.56 12.02 16.32
CA LEU A 34 47.11 11.69 17.63
C LEU A 34 46.13 11.94 18.78
N LYS A 35 46.03 10.97 19.69
CA LYS A 35 45.48 11.17 21.05
C LYS A 35 46.64 11.41 22.02
N LEU A 36 46.60 12.56 22.70
CA LEU A 36 47.33 12.78 23.95
C LEU A 36 46.62 12.04 25.09
N GLU A 37 47.39 11.28 25.87
CA GLU A 37 46.98 10.72 27.15
C GLU A 37 47.14 11.76 28.27
N THR A 38 46.07 12.01 29.02
CA THR A 38 46.15 12.42 30.43
C THR A 38 44.98 11.77 31.17
N GLY A 39 45.29 11.12 32.29
CA GLY A 39 44.41 10.17 32.95
C GLY A 39 43.45 10.72 34.00
N VAL A 40 42.81 9.71 34.63
CA VAL A 40 42.09 9.67 35.90
C VAL A 40 40.62 10.12 35.89
N GLY A 41 39.72 9.13 35.94
CA GLY A 41 38.30 9.25 36.27
C GLY A 41 37.68 7.87 36.58
N PRO A 42 36.66 7.76 37.47
CA PRO A 42 36.54 6.64 38.42
C PRO A 42 35.76 5.41 37.93
N ARG A 43 35.92 4.31 38.69
CA ARG A 43 35.34 2.96 38.54
C ARG A 43 33.87 2.96 38.06
N ARG A 44 33.63 2.33 36.90
CA ARG A 44 32.29 1.91 36.43
C ARG A 44 31.83 0.67 37.20
N VAL A 45 30.66 0.78 37.82
CA VAL A 45 29.83 -0.34 38.23
C VAL A 45 29.32 -1.02 36.96
N SER A 46 29.56 -2.33 36.83
CA SER A 46 29.11 -3.15 35.70
C SER A 46 27.59 -3.28 35.71
N ALA A 47 26.93 -2.81 34.65
CA ALA A 47 25.54 -3.16 34.35
C ALA A 47 25.44 -4.65 33.99
N PRO A 48 24.36 -5.36 34.37
CA PRO A 48 24.19 -6.76 34.02
C PRO A 48 23.98 -6.92 32.50
N PRO A 49 24.33 -8.09 31.92
CA PRO A 49 24.14 -8.35 30.50
C PRO A 49 22.65 -8.35 30.15
N ASN A 50 22.33 -7.79 28.98
CA ASN A 50 21.00 -7.82 28.36
C ASN A 50 20.41 -9.24 28.41
N PRO A 51 19.12 -9.41 28.74
CA PRO A 51 18.49 -10.73 28.68
C PRO A 51 18.46 -11.21 27.22
N SER A 52 19.03 -12.39 27.00
CA SER A 52 19.07 -13.09 25.73
C SER A 52 17.68 -13.16 25.10
N VAL A 53 17.55 -12.65 23.88
CA VAL A 53 16.35 -12.81 23.05
C VAL A 53 16.19 -14.31 22.74
N VAL A 54 15.22 -14.94 23.40
CA VAL A 54 14.86 -16.34 23.13
C VAL A 54 14.01 -16.37 21.87
N TYR A 55 14.60 -16.78 20.74
CA TYR A 55 13.84 -17.08 19.53
C TYR A 55 13.02 -18.36 19.74
N LEU A 56 11.77 -18.37 19.26
CA LEU A 56 10.88 -19.53 19.28
C LEU A 56 11.53 -20.72 18.57
N SER A 57 12.02 -21.67 19.37
CA SER A 57 12.44 -23.00 18.93
C SER A 57 11.59 -24.03 19.66
N SER A 58 10.43 -24.40 19.11
CA SER A 58 9.82 -25.71 19.43
C SER A 58 8.73 -26.24 18.49
N HIS A 59 8.23 -25.50 17.48
CA HIS A 59 7.20 -26.02 16.56
C HIS A 59 7.40 -25.53 15.12
N ALA A 60 8.50 -25.92 14.49
CA ALA A 60 8.83 -25.49 13.12
C ALA A 60 8.60 -26.63 12.11
N ASP A 61 7.53 -26.58 11.32
CA ASP A 61 7.74 -26.64 9.87
C ASP A 61 7.75 -25.17 9.41
N PRO A 62 8.90 -24.50 9.53
CA PRO A 62 8.98 -23.10 9.14
C PRO A 62 8.83 -23.07 7.62
N THR A 63 8.33 -21.97 7.07
CA THR A 63 8.42 -21.68 5.64
C THR A 63 9.64 -22.36 5.00
N SER A 64 9.44 -23.36 4.12
CA SER A 64 10.56 -24.18 3.62
C SER A 64 11.69 -23.23 3.20
N PRO A 65 12.93 -23.38 3.70
CA PRO A 65 14.04 -22.46 3.44
C PRO A 65 14.20 -22.12 1.95
N ARG A 66 13.76 -23.03 1.08
CA ARG A 66 13.68 -22.88 -0.37
C ARG A 66 12.78 -21.72 -0.84
N TRP A 67 11.68 -21.41 -0.16
CA TRP A 67 10.79 -20.30 -0.50
C TRP A 67 11.33 -18.96 0.00
N VAL A 68 11.86 -18.91 1.22
CA VAL A 68 12.50 -17.70 1.76
C VAL A 68 13.73 -17.33 0.92
N ALA A 69 14.46 -18.32 0.42
CA ALA A 69 15.64 -18.11 -0.43
C ALA A 69 15.31 -17.51 -1.82
N LYS A 70 14.08 -17.58 -2.30
CA LYS A 70 13.68 -17.00 -3.59
C LYS A 70 13.60 -15.48 -3.49
N GLU A 71 14.05 -14.79 -4.52
CA GLU A 71 13.87 -13.35 -4.65
C GLU A 71 12.47 -13.04 -5.22
N ALA A 72 11.80 -12.05 -4.60
CA ALA A 72 10.56 -11.52 -5.15
C ALA A 72 10.87 -10.72 -6.42
N ARG A 73 10.09 -10.92 -7.48
CA ARG A 73 10.31 -10.23 -8.76
C ARG A 73 9.47 -8.96 -8.82
N PRO A 74 10.06 -7.77 -8.65
CA PRO A 74 9.29 -6.54 -8.64
C PRO A 74 8.71 -6.25 -10.02
N ILE A 75 7.50 -5.71 -10.03
CA ILE A 75 6.78 -5.26 -11.23
C ILE A 75 6.66 -3.75 -11.27
N SER A 76 6.56 -3.17 -12.48
CA SER A 76 6.23 -1.77 -12.71
C SER A 76 4.80 -1.63 -13.26
N LEU A 77 4.19 -0.45 -13.05
CA LEU A 77 2.89 -0.12 -13.66
C LEU A 77 2.93 -0.29 -15.18
N ARG A 78 4.03 0.13 -15.81
CA ARG A 78 4.24 -0.02 -17.26
C ARG A 78 4.24 -1.49 -17.70
N GLN A 79 4.89 -2.38 -16.95
CA GLN A 79 4.88 -3.82 -17.28
C GLN A 79 3.47 -4.39 -17.21
N LEU A 80 2.72 -4.08 -16.16
CA LEU A 80 1.35 -4.56 -16.01
C LEU A 80 0.42 -4.03 -17.11
N MET A 81 0.57 -2.76 -17.51
CA MET A 81 -0.18 -2.18 -18.64
C MET A 81 0.15 -2.86 -19.96
N VAL A 82 1.44 -3.02 -20.28
CA VAL A 82 1.88 -3.62 -21.54
C VAL A 82 1.41 -5.06 -21.64
N PHE A 83 1.45 -5.80 -20.52
CA PHE A 83 1.04 -7.19 -20.47
C PHE A 83 -0.41 -7.39 -20.91
N GLY A 84 -1.34 -6.57 -20.40
CA GLY A 84 -2.75 -6.77 -20.69
C GLY A 84 -3.25 -6.13 -22.00
N ARG A 85 -2.42 -5.38 -22.75
CA ARG A 85 -2.81 -4.79 -24.06
C ARG A 85 -3.16 -5.83 -25.14
N SER A 86 -2.63 -7.04 -25.00
CA SER A 86 -2.90 -8.15 -25.90
C SER A 86 -3.14 -9.39 -25.06
N LEU A 87 -4.32 -9.47 -24.45
CA LEU A 87 -4.70 -10.59 -23.62
C LEU A 87 -5.10 -11.78 -24.50
N THR A 88 -4.47 -12.92 -24.25
CA THR A 88 -4.73 -14.22 -24.91
C THR A 88 -4.79 -15.30 -23.84
N GLU A 89 -5.35 -16.46 -24.14
CA GLU A 89 -5.38 -17.59 -23.20
C GLU A 89 -3.99 -17.92 -22.64
N SER A 90 -2.99 -18.07 -23.53
CA SER A 90 -1.61 -18.36 -23.13
C SER A 90 -1.06 -17.31 -22.18
N ARG A 91 -1.34 -16.02 -22.42
CA ARG A 91 -0.91 -14.95 -21.52
C ARG A 91 -1.67 -14.97 -20.20
N LEU A 92 -2.97 -15.23 -20.21
CA LEU A 92 -3.75 -15.36 -18.98
C LEU A 92 -3.19 -16.49 -18.10
N LEU A 93 -2.90 -17.65 -18.68
CA LEU A 93 -2.29 -18.78 -17.97
C LEU A 93 -0.86 -18.46 -17.48
N SER A 94 -0.09 -17.68 -18.24
CA SER A 94 1.22 -17.20 -17.80
C SER A 94 1.11 -16.24 -16.60
N SER A 95 0.11 -15.36 -16.58
CA SER A 95 -0.20 -14.49 -15.44
C SER A 95 -0.59 -15.31 -14.22
N ALA A 96 -1.44 -16.33 -14.42
CA ALA A 96 -1.87 -17.22 -13.35
C ALA A 96 -0.66 -17.93 -12.71
N ASN A 97 0.25 -18.44 -13.52
CA ASN A 97 1.47 -19.09 -13.04
C ASN A 97 2.47 -18.12 -12.40
N TYR A 98 2.56 -16.87 -12.89
CA TYR A 98 3.32 -15.82 -12.21
C TYR A 98 2.80 -15.61 -10.78
N VAL A 99 1.50 -15.34 -10.63
CA VAL A 99 0.85 -15.12 -9.32
C VAL A 99 0.99 -16.35 -8.41
N ARG A 100 0.81 -17.55 -8.95
CA ARG A 100 1.00 -18.84 -8.25
C ARG A 100 2.39 -18.99 -7.64
N THR A 101 3.42 -18.43 -8.27
CA THR A 101 4.81 -18.51 -7.78
C THR A 101 5.20 -17.34 -6.89
N GLU A 102 4.71 -16.14 -7.18
CA GLU A 102 5.07 -14.91 -6.46
C GLU A 102 4.35 -14.78 -5.12
N LEU A 103 3.04 -15.09 -5.04
CA LEU A 103 2.29 -14.98 -3.78
C LEU A 103 2.91 -15.80 -2.63
N PRO A 104 3.17 -17.12 -2.77
CA PRO A 104 3.78 -17.89 -1.69
C PRO A 104 5.21 -17.41 -1.36
N THR A 105 5.97 -16.91 -2.34
CA THR A 105 7.30 -16.33 -2.11
C THR A 105 7.21 -15.07 -1.25
N ARG A 106 6.37 -14.11 -1.63
CA ARG A 106 6.16 -12.85 -0.89
C ARG A 106 5.56 -13.08 0.50
N ILE A 107 4.67 -14.08 0.65
CA ILE A 107 4.13 -14.46 1.95
C ILE A 107 5.21 -15.10 2.84
N ALA A 108 6.08 -15.95 2.29
CA ALA A 108 7.15 -16.57 3.06
C ALA A 108 8.10 -15.53 3.68
N HIS A 109 8.46 -14.48 2.94
CA HIS A 109 9.26 -13.37 3.48
C HIS A 109 8.57 -12.67 4.66
N ARG A 110 7.24 -12.49 4.58
CA ARG A 110 6.48 -11.86 5.68
C ARG A 110 6.30 -12.75 6.90
N ILE A 111 6.20 -14.07 6.70
CA ILE A 111 6.24 -15.03 7.80
C ILE A 111 7.59 -14.95 8.49
N ARG A 112 8.69 -14.89 7.73
CA ARG A 112 10.03 -14.73 8.29
C ARG A 112 10.19 -13.44 9.09
N ASP A 113 9.68 -12.31 8.59
CA ASP A 113 9.70 -11.04 9.33
C ASP A 113 8.94 -11.14 10.66
N LEU A 114 7.81 -11.86 10.69
CA LEU A 114 7.05 -12.13 11.92
C LEU A 114 7.82 -13.03 12.90
N GLU A 115 8.51 -14.05 12.40
CA GLU A 115 9.34 -14.96 13.23
C GLU A 115 10.57 -14.27 13.84
N GLN A 116 11.04 -13.18 13.23
CA GLN A 116 12.20 -12.41 13.70
C GLN A 116 11.84 -11.39 14.79
N LEU A 117 10.56 -11.11 15.02
CA LEU A 117 10.13 -10.23 16.09
C LEU A 117 10.49 -10.81 17.47
N PRO A 118 10.69 -9.96 18.51
CA PRO A 118 10.90 -10.43 19.86
C PRO A 118 9.75 -11.35 20.31
N TYR A 119 10.07 -12.42 21.04
CA TYR A 119 9.09 -13.42 21.50
C TYR A 119 7.84 -12.80 22.14
N VAL A 120 8.04 -11.79 22.99
CA VAL A 120 6.96 -11.10 23.71
C VAL A 120 5.98 -10.39 22.74
N VAL A 121 6.47 -9.91 21.59
CA VAL A 121 5.65 -9.29 20.54
C VAL A 121 4.91 -10.34 19.73
N VAL A 122 5.55 -11.48 19.43
CA VAL A 122 4.94 -12.58 18.67
C VAL A 122 3.82 -13.26 19.45
N GLU A 123 3.96 -13.40 20.77
CA GLU A 123 2.93 -13.95 21.66
C GLU A 123 1.70 -13.04 21.83
N ASN A 124 1.75 -11.79 21.34
CA ASN A 124 0.57 -10.94 21.30
C ASN A 124 -0.56 -11.64 20.50
N PRO A 125 -1.79 -11.78 21.05
CA PRO A 125 -2.87 -12.52 20.39
C PRO A 125 -3.19 -12.03 18.98
N HIS A 126 -3.12 -10.72 18.74
CA HIS A 126 -3.40 -10.14 17.42
C HIS A 126 -2.29 -10.40 16.42
N ILE A 127 -1.02 -10.31 16.83
CA ILE A 127 0.14 -10.63 15.97
C ILE A 127 0.13 -12.11 15.62
N LYS A 128 -0.13 -12.98 16.61
CA LYS A 128 -0.25 -14.42 16.43
C LYS A 128 -1.34 -14.79 15.42
N GLU A 129 -2.50 -14.15 15.50
CA GLU A 129 -3.58 -14.41 14.54
C GLU A 129 -3.20 -13.97 13.10
N VAL A 130 -2.48 -12.86 12.95
CA VAL A 130 -1.94 -12.44 11.65
C VAL A 130 -0.92 -13.46 11.12
N TYR A 131 -0.04 -13.96 11.98
CA TYR A 131 0.90 -15.03 11.65
C TYR A 131 0.18 -16.29 11.16
N GLU A 132 -0.86 -16.75 11.85
CA GLU A 132 -1.67 -17.90 11.45
C GLU A 132 -2.42 -17.67 10.13
N LEU A 133 -2.90 -16.45 9.87
CA LEU A 133 -3.50 -16.08 8.57
C LEU A 133 -2.49 -16.16 7.43
N TYR A 134 -1.24 -15.77 7.66
CA TYR A 134 -0.18 -15.85 6.67
C TYR A 134 0.31 -17.28 6.45
N GLN A 135 0.45 -18.07 7.51
CA GLN A 135 0.78 -19.49 7.42
C GLN A 135 -0.26 -20.27 6.62
N ARG A 136 -1.56 -20.07 6.92
CA ARG A 136 -2.65 -20.68 6.14
C ARG A 136 -2.60 -20.29 4.67
N ALA A 137 -2.40 -19.01 4.37
CA ALA A 137 -2.30 -18.55 2.99
C ALA A 137 -1.08 -19.16 2.26
N PHE A 138 0.08 -19.20 2.93
CA PHE A 138 1.28 -19.85 2.39
C PHE A 138 1.04 -21.33 2.10
N ASP A 139 0.45 -22.06 3.04
CA ASP A 139 0.12 -23.48 2.88
C ASP A 139 -0.86 -23.74 1.74
N THR A 140 -1.86 -22.87 1.58
CA THR A 140 -2.81 -22.96 0.48
C THR A 140 -2.11 -22.72 -0.86
N PHE A 141 -1.37 -21.61 -0.99
CA PHE A 141 -0.74 -21.25 -2.26
C PHE A 141 0.39 -22.20 -2.68
N ARG A 142 1.22 -22.68 -1.75
CA ARG A 142 2.35 -23.59 -2.08
C ARG A 142 1.89 -24.95 -2.64
N LYS A 143 0.65 -25.35 -2.36
CA LYS A 143 0.05 -26.62 -2.83
C LYS A 143 -0.60 -26.49 -4.21
N VAL A 144 -0.77 -25.26 -4.73
CA VAL A 144 -1.36 -25.05 -6.05
C VAL A 144 -0.39 -25.53 -7.14
N LYS A 145 -0.85 -26.52 -7.92
CA LYS A 145 -0.12 -27.06 -9.05
C LYS A 145 -0.08 -26.07 -10.21
N GLU A 146 0.82 -26.32 -11.16
CA GLU A 146 0.90 -25.55 -12.39
C GLU A 146 -0.46 -25.46 -13.09
N ILE A 147 -0.84 -24.24 -13.47
CA ILE A 147 -2.13 -23.93 -14.08
C ILE A 147 -2.00 -24.12 -15.58
N LYS A 148 -2.73 -25.08 -16.16
CA LYS A 148 -2.59 -25.48 -17.56
C LYS A 148 -3.83 -25.23 -18.40
N SER A 149 -4.97 -25.01 -17.75
CA SER A 149 -6.26 -24.79 -18.41
C SER A 149 -7.00 -23.59 -17.82
N LEU A 150 -8.00 -23.09 -18.54
CA LEU A 150 -8.92 -22.07 -18.04
C LEU A 150 -9.70 -22.57 -16.82
N GLU A 151 -10.03 -23.85 -16.74
CA GLU A 151 -10.70 -24.43 -15.57
C GLU A 151 -9.80 -24.40 -14.32
N ASP A 152 -8.50 -24.70 -14.48
CA ASP A 152 -7.52 -24.55 -13.40
C ASP A 152 -7.43 -23.08 -12.97
N ASN A 153 -7.47 -22.14 -13.93
CA ASN A 153 -7.44 -20.71 -13.67
C ASN A 153 -8.66 -20.24 -12.86
N GLU A 154 -9.86 -20.69 -13.20
CA GLU A 154 -11.08 -20.37 -12.45
C GLU A 154 -11.02 -20.87 -11.00
N ARG A 155 -10.53 -22.11 -10.80
CA ARG A 155 -10.32 -22.66 -9.45
C ARG A 155 -9.27 -21.85 -8.68
N PHE A 156 -8.20 -21.43 -9.35
CA PHE A 156 -7.17 -20.61 -8.75
C PHE A 156 -7.68 -19.21 -8.37
N CYS A 157 -8.50 -18.57 -9.22
CA CYS A 157 -9.15 -17.30 -8.91
C CYS A 157 -10.02 -17.40 -7.65
N LYS A 158 -10.79 -18.48 -7.48
CA LYS A 158 -11.58 -18.73 -6.26
C LYS A 158 -10.69 -18.80 -5.01
N ILE A 159 -9.53 -19.44 -5.10
CA ILE A 159 -8.54 -19.49 -4.00
C ILE A 159 -8.03 -18.08 -3.68
N ILE A 160 -7.63 -17.31 -4.70
CA ILE A 160 -7.14 -15.94 -4.52
C ILE A 160 -8.19 -15.08 -3.82
N SER A 161 -9.43 -15.04 -4.33
CA SER A 161 -10.50 -14.23 -3.76
C SER A 161 -10.81 -14.62 -2.32
N GLY A 162 -10.81 -15.93 -2.01
CA GLY A 162 -10.96 -16.43 -0.64
C GLY A 162 -9.86 -15.93 0.31
N MET A 163 -8.60 -15.92 -0.15
CA MET A 163 -7.47 -15.43 0.65
C MET A 163 -7.49 -13.90 0.83
N LEU A 164 -7.79 -13.14 -0.22
CA LEU A 164 -7.94 -11.68 -0.14
C LEU A 164 -9.01 -11.28 0.89
N LYS A 165 -10.12 -12.03 0.95
CA LYS A 165 -11.21 -11.84 1.92
C LYS A 165 -10.79 -12.17 3.35
N ALA A 166 -10.09 -13.29 3.56
CA ALA A 166 -9.60 -13.68 4.89
C ALA A 166 -8.64 -12.62 5.46
N HIS A 167 -7.82 -11.99 4.61
CA HIS A 167 -6.81 -11.02 4.99
C HIS A 167 -7.34 -9.58 5.21
N LEU A 168 -8.65 -9.34 5.09
CA LEU A 168 -9.28 -8.05 5.44
C LEU A 168 -9.16 -7.70 6.94
N THR A 169 -8.95 -8.71 7.78
CA THR A 169 -8.77 -8.52 9.23
C THR A 169 -7.32 -8.20 9.63
N VAL A 170 -6.37 -8.24 8.68
CA VAL A 170 -4.93 -8.11 8.98
C VAL A 170 -4.57 -6.72 9.48
N ILE A 171 -4.97 -5.65 8.80
CA ILE A 171 -4.60 -4.28 9.21
C ILE A 171 -5.06 -3.95 10.63
N PRO A 172 -6.35 -4.13 11.02
CA PRO A 172 -6.77 -3.77 12.37
C PRO A 172 -6.07 -4.62 13.43
N LYS A 173 -5.91 -5.93 13.21
CA LYS A 173 -5.19 -6.82 14.14
C LYS A 173 -3.73 -6.43 14.30
N LEU A 174 -3.05 -6.21 13.19
CA LEU A 174 -1.65 -5.79 13.21
C LEU A 174 -1.48 -4.48 13.98
N SER A 175 -2.36 -3.50 13.73
CA SER A 175 -2.33 -2.22 14.44
C SER A 175 -2.61 -2.36 15.93
N MET A 176 -3.59 -3.19 16.34
CA MET A 176 -3.83 -3.47 17.75
C MET A 176 -2.61 -4.13 18.40
N GLY A 177 -2.05 -5.17 17.79
CA GLY A 177 -0.88 -5.87 18.32
C GLY A 177 0.36 -4.98 18.45
N ILE A 178 0.58 -4.07 17.50
CA ILE A 178 1.68 -3.10 17.56
C ILE A 178 1.46 -2.04 18.65
N LEU A 179 0.23 -1.54 18.82
CA LEU A 179 -0.11 -0.60 19.88
C LEU A 179 -0.04 -1.23 21.28
N GLU A 180 -0.33 -2.52 21.39
CA GLU A 180 -0.19 -3.30 22.64
C GLU A 180 1.26 -3.68 22.93
N SER A 181 2.11 -3.76 21.90
CA SER A 181 3.54 -4.07 22.02
C SER A 181 4.40 -2.83 22.33
N ARG A 182 3.77 -1.68 22.62
CA ARG A 182 4.49 -0.45 23.01
C ARG A 182 5.28 -0.68 24.29
N GLY A 183 6.56 -0.32 24.26
CA GLY A 183 7.48 -0.52 25.39
C GLY A 183 8.12 -1.91 25.46
N LEU A 184 7.69 -2.85 24.61
CA LEU A 184 8.31 -4.19 24.48
C LEU A 184 9.34 -4.25 23.34
N MET A 185 9.26 -3.30 22.41
CA MET A 185 10.17 -3.11 21.29
C MET A 185 10.33 -1.61 21.02
N ASP A 186 11.48 -1.22 20.48
CA ASP A 186 11.71 0.15 20.06
C ASP A 186 10.67 0.57 19.02
N ALA A 187 10.06 1.71 19.26
CA ALA A 187 8.89 2.11 18.49
C ALA A 187 9.25 2.53 17.05
N GLU A 188 10.51 2.86 16.77
CA GLU A 188 10.99 3.00 15.39
C GLU A 188 10.99 1.66 14.64
N ASP A 189 11.37 0.57 15.31
CA ASP A 189 11.40 -0.76 14.70
C ASP A 189 9.98 -1.31 14.52
N LEU A 190 9.06 -1.04 15.45
CA LEU A 190 7.64 -1.32 15.27
C LEU A 190 7.07 -0.59 14.04
N ASP A 191 7.42 0.68 13.85
CA ASP A 191 6.99 1.46 12.68
C ASP A 191 7.63 0.93 11.38
N LYS A 192 8.92 0.57 11.39
CA LYS A 192 9.61 -0.07 10.24
C LYS A 192 8.95 -1.41 9.86
N PHE A 193 8.64 -2.22 10.86
CA PHE A 193 7.94 -3.48 10.68
C PHE A 193 6.55 -3.27 10.07
N MET A 194 5.75 -2.33 10.60
CA MET A 194 4.45 -1.97 10.06
C MET A 194 4.54 -1.55 8.59
N ASN A 195 5.46 -0.65 8.27
CA ASN A 195 5.69 -0.19 6.90
C ASN A 195 6.03 -1.37 5.95
N THR A 196 6.87 -2.31 6.40
CA THR A 196 7.27 -3.50 5.62
C THR A 196 6.08 -4.43 5.36
N ILE A 197 5.29 -4.74 6.38
CA ILE A 197 4.13 -5.64 6.25
C ILE A 197 3.05 -5.01 5.36
N LEU A 198 2.75 -3.71 5.56
CA LEU A 198 1.76 -2.99 4.76
C LEU A 198 2.18 -2.87 3.30
N ARG A 199 3.43 -2.51 3.01
CA ARG A 199 3.97 -2.45 1.63
C ARG A 199 3.90 -3.81 0.94
N SER A 200 4.27 -4.88 1.64
CA SER A 200 4.14 -6.23 1.11
C SER A 200 2.70 -6.69 0.94
N ARG A 201 1.78 -6.23 1.78
CA ARG A 201 0.35 -6.49 1.62
C ARG A 201 -0.16 -5.83 0.34
N ILE A 202 0.13 -4.54 0.12
CA ILE A 202 -0.23 -3.82 -1.12
C ILE A 202 0.30 -4.59 -2.33
N SER A 203 1.59 -4.96 -2.29
CA SER A 203 2.25 -5.72 -3.34
C SER A 203 1.55 -7.05 -3.70
N ARG A 204 1.19 -7.86 -2.68
CA ARG A 204 0.48 -9.13 -2.89
C ARG A 204 -0.93 -8.92 -3.44
N ARG A 205 -1.61 -7.85 -3.02
CA ARG A 205 -2.95 -7.51 -3.51
C ARG A 205 -2.91 -7.09 -4.97
N VAL A 206 -2.03 -6.17 -5.34
CA VAL A 206 -1.88 -5.70 -6.74
C VAL A 206 -1.71 -6.86 -7.72
N ILE A 207 -0.81 -7.82 -7.44
CA ILE A 207 -0.60 -8.94 -8.37
C ILE A 207 -1.79 -9.91 -8.40
N ALA A 208 -2.45 -10.11 -7.26
CA ALA A 208 -3.59 -11.00 -7.13
C ALA A 208 -4.82 -10.42 -7.85
N GLU A 209 -5.15 -9.18 -7.54
CA GLU A 209 -6.33 -8.51 -8.06
C GLU A 209 -6.16 -8.15 -9.55
N GLN A 210 -4.96 -7.78 -10.00
CA GLN A 210 -4.69 -7.65 -11.44
C GLN A 210 -5.00 -8.93 -12.21
N HIS A 211 -4.64 -10.10 -11.67
CA HIS A 211 -4.92 -11.37 -12.33
C HIS A 211 -6.42 -11.71 -12.32
N LEU A 212 -7.13 -11.39 -11.22
CA LEU A 212 -8.59 -11.52 -11.17
C LEU A 212 -9.26 -10.63 -12.23
N ALA A 213 -8.86 -9.36 -12.33
CA ALA A 213 -9.42 -8.41 -13.28
C ALA A 213 -9.11 -8.79 -14.74
N LEU A 214 -7.91 -9.32 -15.02
CA LEU A 214 -7.59 -9.89 -16.35
C LEU A 214 -8.48 -11.10 -16.68
N THR A 215 -8.73 -11.97 -15.70
CA THR A 215 -9.62 -13.13 -15.88
C THR A 215 -11.05 -12.68 -16.16
N GLU A 216 -11.58 -11.73 -15.39
CA GLU A 216 -12.91 -11.15 -15.62
C GLU A 216 -13.03 -10.52 -17.02
N THR A 217 -12.01 -9.74 -17.42
CA THR A 217 -11.95 -9.13 -18.76
C THR A 217 -11.98 -10.21 -19.84
N TYR A 218 -11.23 -11.30 -19.66
CA TYR A 218 -11.17 -12.40 -20.62
C TYR A 218 -12.52 -13.10 -20.84
N HIS A 219 -13.34 -13.19 -19.78
CA HIS A 219 -14.67 -13.82 -19.83
C HIS A 219 -15.80 -12.84 -20.19
N SER A 220 -15.49 -11.54 -20.36
CA SER A 220 -16.50 -10.54 -20.71
C SER A 220 -17.12 -10.83 -22.09
N PRO A 221 -18.46 -10.73 -22.25
CA PRO A 221 -19.13 -11.02 -23.52
C PRO A 221 -18.63 -10.19 -24.72
N TRP A 222 -18.05 -9.02 -24.43
CA TRP A 222 -17.57 -8.07 -25.44
C TRP A 222 -16.09 -8.25 -25.77
N PHE A 223 -15.38 -9.11 -25.02
CA PHE A 223 -13.96 -9.36 -25.23
C PHE A 223 -13.73 -10.50 -26.23
N SER A 224 -12.91 -10.24 -27.24
CA SER A 224 -12.44 -11.26 -28.19
C SER A 224 -10.94 -11.52 -27.96
N PRO A 225 -10.52 -12.77 -27.67
CA PRO A 225 -9.11 -13.10 -27.46
C PRO A 225 -8.23 -12.63 -28.62
N GLY A 226 -7.17 -11.88 -28.32
CA GLY A 226 -6.24 -11.35 -29.33
C GLY A 226 -6.67 -10.05 -30.00
N ALA A 227 -7.85 -9.50 -29.72
CA ALA A 227 -8.20 -8.13 -30.11
C ALA A 227 -7.30 -7.13 -29.37
N LYS A 228 -6.83 -6.09 -30.09
CA LYS A 228 -6.16 -4.96 -29.43
C LYS A 228 -7.21 -4.19 -28.65
N LEU A 229 -7.09 -4.19 -27.32
CA LEU A 229 -7.92 -3.36 -26.46
C LEU A 229 -7.64 -1.88 -26.77
N ASN A 230 -8.69 -1.06 -26.86
CA ASN A 230 -8.51 0.39 -27.01
C ASN A 230 -7.76 0.94 -25.79
N GLU A 231 -6.91 1.96 -25.99
CA GLU A 231 -6.17 2.58 -24.87
C GLU A 231 -7.08 3.23 -23.81
N SER A 232 -8.36 3.47 -24.16
CA SER A 232 -9.42 3.96 -23.28
C SER A 232 -10.18 2.85 -22.56
N GLU A 233 -9.99 1.58 -22.92
CA GLU A 233 -10.72 0.44 -22.36
C GLU A 233 -9.84 -0.33 -21.37
N PHE A 234 -10.47 -0.67 -20.25
CA PHE A 234 -9.93 -1.32 -19.07
C PHE A 234 -8.94 -2.45 -19.39
N ILE A 235 -7.72 -2.37 -18.87
CA ILE A 235 -6.78 -3.50 -18.82
C ILE A 235 -6.53 -3.83 -17.34
N GLY A 236 -7.38 -4.68 -16.77
CA GLY A 236 -7.31 -5.02 -15.35
C GLY A 236 -7.45 -3.79 -14.43
N GLU A 237 -6.85 -3.83 -13.23
CA GLU A 237 -6.98 -2.77 -12.22
C GLU A 237 -6.23 -1.47 -12.55
N ILE A 238 -5.33 -1.52 -13.53
CA ILE A 238 -4.52 -0.36 -13.89
C ILE A 238 -5.26 0.43 -14.94
N PHE A 239 -5.78 1.57 -14.51
CA PHE A 239 -6.26 2.60 -15.42
C PHE A 239 -5.07 3.11 -16.23
N ILE A 240 -5.13 2.85 -17.53
CA ILE A 240 -4.12 3.25 -18.52
C ILE A 240 -4.01 4.79 -18.58
N LYS A 241 -5.08 5.49 -18.18
CA LYS A 241 -5.17 6.95 -18.16
C LYS A 241 -6.01 7.43 -16.96
N CYS A 242 -5.36 7.73 -15.84
CA CYS A 242 -5.99 8.46 -14.74
C CYS A 242 -5.94 9.96 -15.03
N ILE A 243 -7.09 10.62 -15.13
CA ILE A 243 -7.19 12.08 -15.15
C ILE A 243 -7.26 12.56 -13.70
N ALA A 244 -6.28 13.35 -13.26
CA ALA A 244 -6.16 13.75 -11.85
C ALA A 244 -7.42 14.45 -11.32
N ARG A 245 -7.98 15.37 -12.14
CA ARG A 245 -9.17 16.14 -11.82
C ARG A 245 -10.36 15.24 -11.48
N ASP A 246 -10.69 14.29 -12.35
CA ASP A 246 -11.85 13.41 -12.18
C ASP A 246 -11.76 12.61 -10.87
N VAL A 247 -10.55 12.16 -10.52
CA VAL A 247 -10.32 11.44 -9.27
C VAL A 247 -10.56 12.34 -8.07
N ILE A 248 -10.00 13.56 -8.09
CA ILE A 248 -10.18 14.54 -7.02
C ILE A 248 -11.66 14.92 -6.88
N GLU A 249 -12.36 15.21 -7.97
CA GLU A 249 -13.79 15.57 -7.94
C GLU A 249 -14.65 14.44 -7.36
N ARG A 250 -14.41 13.18 -7.76
CA ARG A 250 -15.09 12.03 -7.15
C ARG A 250 -14.82 11.94 -5.65
N CYS A 251 -13.56 12.02 -5.22
CA CYS A 251 -13.20 12.01 -3.80
C CYS A 251 -13.86 13.17 -3.04
N SER A 252 -13.88 14.38 -3.61
CA SER A 252 -14.52 15.56 -3.04
C SER A 252 -15.99 15.31 -2.74
N HIS A 253 -16.76 14.82 -3.73
CA HIS A 253 -18.19 14.54 -3.54
C HIS A 253 -18.45 13.51 -2.43
N ALA A 254 -17.64 12.45 -2.34
CA ALA A 254 -17.81 11.47 -1.27
C ALA A 254 -17.42 12.00 0.10
N VAL A 255 -16.35 12.80 0.19
CA VAL A 255 -15.92 13.43 1.45
C VAL A 255 -16.96 14.44 1.93
N GLU A 256 -17.53 15.25 1.05
CA GLU A 256 -18.60 16.18 1.40
C GLU A 256 -19.85 15.45 1.89
N ALA A 257 -20.27 14.40 1.18
CA ALA A 257 -21.41 13.57 1.58
C ALA A 257 -21.18 12.93 2.96
N LEU A 258 -19.97 12.45 3.20
CA LEU A 258 -19.55 11.92 4.50
C LEU A 258 -19.55 13.00 5.58
N ALA A 259 -19.03 14.18 5.31
CA ALA A 259 -19.01 15.28 6.27
C ALA A 259 -20.43 15.68 6.70
N ARG A 260 -21.36 15.81 5.76
CA ARG A 260 -22.79 16.11 6.03
C ARG A 260 -23.48 15.00 6.82
N SER A 261 -23.14 13.73 6.59
CA SER A 261 -23.70 12.63 7.39
C SER A 261 -23.12 12.58 8.82
N THR A 262 -21.90 13.07 9.02
CA THR A 262 -21.19 13.05 10.30
C THR A 262 -21.59 14.20 11.23
N TYR A 263 -21.54 15.42 10.70
CA TYR A 263 -21.66 16.65 11.48
C TYR A 263 -23.07 17.24 11.42
N GLY A 264 -23.98 16.62 10.67
CA GLY A 264 -25.34 17.09 10.44
C GLY A 264 -25.52 17.74 9.07
N ARG A 265 -26.76 17.78 8.58
CA ARG A 265 -27.08 18.30 7.24
C ARG A 265 -26.77 19.79 7.07
N ASP A 266 -26.82 20.55 8.16
CA ASP A 266 -26.66 22.00 8.18
C ASP A 266 -25.20 22.44 8.42
N VAL A 267 -24.25 21.50 8.45
CA VAL A 267 -22.84 21.83 8.59
C VAL A 267 -22.34 22.58 7.36
N GLU A 268 -21.66 23.70 7.57
CA GLU A 268 -20.97 24.42 6.49
C GLU A 268 -19.71 23.64 6.08
N VAL A 269 -19.81 22.89 4.97
CA VAL A 269 -18.69 22.13 4.40
C VAL A 269 -17.85 23.07 3.52
N PRO A 270 -16.51 23.09 3.65
CA PRO A 270 -15.66 23.89 2.78
C PRO A 270 -15.78 23.47 1.32
N GLU A 271 -15.82 24.45 0.43
CA GLU A 271 -15.71 24.24 -1.02
C GLU A 271 -14.32 23.68 -1.36
N ILE A 272 -14.25 22.64 -2.18
CA ILE A 272 -12.99 22.07 -2.67
C ILE A 272 -12.72 22.60 -4.08
N LYS A 273 -11.73 23.50 -4.21
CA LYS A 273 -11.37 24.17 -5.47
C LYS A 273 -10.20 23.45 -6.14
N VAL A 274 -10.43 22.87 -7.32
CA VAL A 274 -9.39 22.19 -8.10
C VAL A 274 -8.80 23.16 -9.13
N VAL A 275 -7.48 23.37 -9.09
CA VAL A 275 -6.75 24.33 -9.95
C VAL A 275 -5.47 23.70 -10.52
N GLY A 276 -4.86 24.36 -11.51
CA GLY A 276 -3.60 23.92 -12.14
C GLY A 276 -3.80 23.15 -13.45
N HIS A 277 -3.01 22.11 -13.67
CA HIS A 277 -3.03 21.30 -14.89
C HIS A 277 -4.18 20.27 -14.84
N LEU A 278 -5.40 20.71 -15.13
CA LEU A 278 -6.62 19.91 -15.00
C LEU A 278 -6.69 18.69 -15.93
N GLU A 279 -6.01 18.77 -17.08
CA GLU A 279 -5.95 17.70 -18.08
C GLU A 279 -4.81 16.69 -17.81
N ALA A 280 -4.10 16.84 -16.69
CA ALA A 280 -2.98 15.99 -16.34
C ALA A 280 -3.42 14.53 -16.27
N SER A 281 -2.81 13.70 -17.12
CA SER A 281 -3.10 12.28 -17.19
C SER A 281 -1.85 11.43 -17.07
N PHE A 282 -1.97 10.34 -16.30
CA PHE A 282 -0.86 9.43 -16.03
C PHE A 282 -1.37 8.03 -15.71
N PRO A 283 -0.58 6.98 -15.98
CA PRO A 283 -0.90 5.63 -15.57
C PRO A 283 -0.79 5.46 -14.06
N TYR A 284 -1.85 4.97 -13.42
CA TYR A 284 -1.84 4.69 -11.99
C TYR A 284 -2.93 3.69 -11.60
N ILE A 285 -2.81 3.06 -10.42
CA ILE A 285 -3.89 2.25 -9.85
C ILE A 285 -4.91 3.19 -9.23
N LEU A 286 -6.10 3.27 -9.83
CA LEU A 286 -7.09 4.29 -9.49
C LEU A 286 -7.47 4.24 -8.00
N SER A 287 -7.69 3.05 -7.46
CA SER A 287 -8.08 2.90 -6.06
C SER A 287 -7.02 3.32 -5.04
N HIS A 288 -5.74 3.19 -5.39
CA HIS A 288 -4.65 3.68 -4.56
C HIS A 288 -4.70 5.20 -4.50
N LEU A 289 -4.94 5.84 -5.65
CA LEU A 289 -5.05 7.30 -5.73
C LEU A 289 -6.29 7.80 -4.99
N GLU A 290 -7.44 7.16 -5.18
CA GLU A 290 -8.69 7.50 -4.50
C GLU A 290 -8.58 7.32 -2.98
N TYR A 291 -7.84 6.30 -2.51
CA TYR A 291 -7.54 6.14 -1.09
C TYR A 291 -6.72 7.31 -0.55
N ILE A 292 -5.59 7.64 -1.19
CA ILE A 292 -4.70 8.72 -0.73
C ILE A 292 -5.44 10.05 -0.76
N ILE A 293 -6.03 10.42 -1.91
CA ILE A 293 -6.72 11.70 -2.07
C ILE A 293 -7.93 11.78 -1.14
N GLY A 294 -8.69 10.69 -1.02
CA GLY A 294 -9.81 10.60 -0.10
C GLY A 294 -9.41 10.85 1.36
N GLU A 295 -8.39 10.17 1.87
CA GLU A 295 -7.94 10.36 3.26
C GLU A 295 -7.38 11.77 3.49
N LEU A 296 -6.64 12.35 2.53
CA LEU A 296 -6.13 13.72 2.64
C LEU A 296 -7.27 14.75 2.65
N LEU A 297 -8.21 14.67 1.69
CA LEU A 297 -9.38 15.54 1.66
C LEU A 297 -10.25 15.40 2.90
N ARG A 298 -10.47 14.16 3.38
CA ARG A 298 -11.21 13.92 4.62
C ARG A 298 -10.57 14.65 5.80
N ASN A 299 -9.25 14.53 5.96
CA ASN A 299 -8.53 15.19 7.04
C ASN A 299 -8.65 16.72 6.94
N SER A 300 -8.47 17.28 5.74
CA SER A 300 -8.60 18.72 5.51
C SER A 300 -10.01 19.25 5.77
N VAL A 301 -11.04 18.58 5.26
CA VAL A 301 -12.46 18.94 5.49
C VAL A 301 -12.79 18.86 6.98
N GLN A 302 -12.37 17.78 7.65
CA GLN A 302 -12.58 17.59 9.08
C GLN A 302 -11.90 18.71 9.90
N ALA A 303 -10.65 19.05 9.58
CA ALA A 303 -9.90 20.09 10.29
C ALA A 303 -10.58 21.46 10.17
N VAL A 304 -11.04 21.83 8.96
CA VAL A 304 -11.75 23.11 8.74
C VAL A 304 -13.08 23.15 9.51
N ILE A 305 -13.89 22.08 9.45
CA ILE A 305 -15.17 22.00 10.17
C ILE A 305 -14.95 22.09 11.69
N GLU A 306 -14.03 21.32 12.24
CA GLU A 306 -13.77 21.30 13.68
C GLU A 306 -13.21 22.63 14.20
N ARG A 307 -12.35 23.30 13.41
CA ARG A 307 -11.86 24.64 13.75
C ARG A 307 -13.00 25.64 13.85
N ARG A 308 -13.93 25.61 12.90
CA ARG A 308 -15.10 26.50 12.88
C ARG A 308 -16.02 26.26 14.07
N GLN A 309 -16.27 25.00 14.41
CA GLN A 309 -17.10 24.64 15.57
C GLN A 309 -16.48 25.10 16.91
N ARG A 310 -15.14 25.05 17.04
CA ARG A 310 -14.45 25.55 18.24
C ARG A 310 -14.47 27.08 18.32
N SER A 311 -14.33 27.75 17.19
CA SER A 311 -14.23 29.20 17.11
C SER A 311 -15.60 29.83 16.87
N LYS A 312 -16.49 29.80 17.88
CA LYS A 312 -17.87 30.36 17.85
C LYS A 312 -17.97 31.84 17.40
N ASN A 313 -16.85 32.58 17.40
CA ASN A 313 -16.78 34.00 17.03
C ASN A 313 -16.25 34.25 15.60
N GLN A 314 -15.97 33.22 14.79
CA GLN A 314 -15.58 33.44 13.39
C GLN A 314 -16.82 33.72 12.53
N SER A 315 -17.15 35.01 12.37
CA SER A 315 -18.07 35.47 11.35
C SER A 315 -17.36 35.54 10.00
N GLY A 316 -17.93 34.90 8.98
CA GLY A 316 -17.41 34.90 7.60
C GLY A 316 -17.52 33.54 6.91
N PRO A 317 -17.39 33.50 5.59
CA PRO A 317 -17.52 32.26 4.81
C PRO A 317 -16.45 31.23 5.20
N VAL A 318 -16.80 29.95 5.17
CA VAL A 318 -15.84 28.85 5.39
C VAL A 318 -14.71 28.92 4.34
N PRO A 319 -13.43 28.87 4.74
CA PRO A 319 -12.33 28.93 3.79
C PRO A 319 -12.36 27.70 2.87
N PRO A 320 -12.14 27.87 1.55
CA PRO A 320 -12.08 26.74 0.64
C PRO A 320 -10.80 25.92 0.87
N ILE A 321 -10.87 24.64 0.51
CA ILE A 321 -9.71 23.77 0.38
C ILE A 321 -9.24 23.87 -1.07
N GLU A 322 -7.98 24.22 -1.28
CA GLU A 322 -7.40 24.33 -2.61
C GLU A 322 -6.62 23.06 -2.97
N VAL A 323 -6.97 22.44 -4.10
CA VAL A 323 -6.25 21.30 -4.66
C VAL A 323 -5.55 21.74 -5.95
N THR A 324 -4.22 21.85 -5.91
CA THR A 324 -3.40 22.26 -7.05
C THR A 324 -2.78 21.03 -7.74
N ILE A 325 -3.05 20.86 -9.03
CA ILE A 325 -2.45 19.81 -9.86
C ILE A 325 -1.29 20.40 -10.66
N CYS A 326 -0.10 19.83 -10.49
CA CYS A 326 1.11 20.20 -11.23
C CYS A 326 1.62 19.01 -12.04
N GLU A 327 1.60 19.13 -13.37
CA GLU A 327 2.16 18.13 -14.27
C GLU A 327 3.56 18.54 -14.70
N ALA A 328 4.57 17.78 -14.26
CA ALA A 328 5.95 17.90 -14.71
C ALA A 328 6.29 16.81 -15.74
N GLN A 329 7.52 16.83 -16.25
CA GLN A 329 7.98 15.83 -17.23
C GLN A 329 8.04 14.41 -16.64
N GLN A 330 8.49 14.28 -15.38
CA GLN A 330 8.70 12.99 -14.73
C GLN A 330 7.70 12.69 -13.61
N HIS A 331 7.02 13.72 -13.11
CA HIS A 331 6.16 13.61 -11.94
C HIS A 331 4.84 14.35 -12.13
N VAL A 332 3.80 13.88 -11.46
CA VAL A 332 2.59 14.65 -11.19
C VAL A 332 2.56 14.94 -9.70
N ILE A 333 2.36 16.20 -9.33
CA ILE A 333 2.30 16.66 -7.94
C ILE A 333 0.89 17.17 -7.68
N ILE A 334 0.25 16.66 -6.64
CA ILE A 334 -1.05 17.12 -6.17
C ILE A 334 -0.83 17.74 -4.79
N ARG A 335 -1.06 19.05 -4.70
CA ARG A 335 -1.04 19.79 -3.43
C ARG A 335 -2.47 19.93 -2.92
N ILE A 336 -2.74 19.56 -1.67
CA ILE A 336 -4.00 19.81 -0.97
C ILE A 336 -3.71 20.78 0.17
N SER A 337 -4.27 21.98 0.08
CA SER A 337 -4.06 23.09 1.02
C SER A 337 -5.35 23.40 1.77
N ASP A 338 -5.30 23.38 3.09
CA ASP A 338 -6.43 23.75 3.95
C ASP A 338 -6.10 24.88 4.91
N GLN A 339 -7.16 25.45 5.51
CA GLN A 339 -7.06 26.43 6.59
C GLN A 339 -7.65 25.87 7.89
N GLY A 340 -7.39 24.59 8.16
CA GLY A 340 -7.90 23.82 9.29
C GLY A 340 -7.27 24.14 10.64
N GLY A 341 -6.32 25.08 10.69
CA GLY A 341 -5.64 25.51 11.93
C GLY A 341 -4.27 24.86 12.15
N GLY A 342 -3.83 23.99 11.25
CA GLY A 342 -2.52 23.35 11.33
C GLY A 342 -2.44 22.23 12.36
N ILE A 343 -1.31 21.52 12.33
CA ILE A 343 -0.94 20.45 13.27
C ILE A 343 0.03 21.03 14.32
N PRO A 344 -0.24 20.83 15.62
CA PRO A 344 0.65 21.25 16.71
C PRO A 344 2.06 20.67 16.62
N ARG A 345 3.07 21.44 17.02
CA ARG A 345 4.50 21.03 16.92
C ARG A 345 4.83 19.75 17.69
N ASP A 346 4.16 19.50 18.80
CA ASP A 346 4.30 18.31 19.63
C ASP A 346 3.69 17.05 18.99
N GLU A 347 2.74 17.20 18.05
CA GLU A 347 2.16 16.07 17.31
C GLU A 347 2.97 15.68 16.07
N LEU A 348 3.72 16.62 15.46
CA LEU A 348 4.48 16.40 14.21
C LEU A 348 5.42 15.17 14.24
N PRO A 349 6.17 14.88 15.32
CA PRO A 349 7.05 13.70 15.36
C PRO A 349 6.30 12.37 15.25
N PHE A 350 5.00 12.36 15.53
CA PHE A 350 4.16 11.15 15.57
C PHE A 350 3.25 11.00 14.36
N LEU A 351 3.30 11.95 13.41
CA LEU A 351 2.39 12.02 12.26
C LEU A 351 2.42 10.75 11.40
N TRP A 352 3.61 10.20 11.23
CA TRP A 352 3.85 9.00 10.41
C TRP A 352 3.96 7.71 11.22
N SER A 353 3.79 7.80 12.54
CA SER A 353 3.97 6.66 13.45
C SER A 353 2.68 5.84 13.56
N PHE A 354 2.83 4.52 13.46
CA PHE A 354 1.75 3.57 13.75
C PHE A 354 1.69 3.24 15.24
N SER A 355 2.85 3.25 15.90
CA SER A 355 3.03 2.80 17.29
C SER A 355 3.06 3.92 18.33
N LYS A 356 3.15 5.19 17.92
CA LYS A 356 3.35 6.34 18.84
C LYS A 356 2.33 7.46 18.65
N GLY A 357 2.28 8.35 19.65
CA GLY A 357 1.55 9.60 19.63
C GLY A 357 0.62 9.80 20.82
N PRO A 358 0.22 11.05 21.12
CA PRO A 358 -0.58 11.40 22.32
C PRO A 358 -1.96 10.72 22.37
N GLN A 359 -2.45 10.24 21.23
CA GLN A 359 -3.79 9.62 21.11
C GLN A 359 -3.74 8.09 20.98
N SER A 360 -2.60 7.45 21.27
CA SER A 360 -2.40 6.01 21.01
C SER A 360 -3.39 5.11 21.77
N GLU A 361 -3.74 5.43 23.02
CA GLU A 361 -4.73 4.66 23.80
C GLU A 361 -6.14 4.78 23.19
N ARG A 362 -6.55 6.01 22.85
CA ARG A 362 -7.82 6.26 22.16
C ARG A 362 -7.89 5.55 20.79
N ARG A 363 -6.76 5.47 20.07
CA ARG A 363 -6.68 4.73 18.80
C ARG A 363 -6.89 3.22 19.03
N LEU A 364 -6.29 2.65 20.08
CA LEU A 364 -6.46 1.24 20.44
C LEU A 364 -7.93 0.90 20.75
N GLU A 365 -8.59 1.72 21.58
CA GLU A 365 -10.03 1.55 21.87
C GLU A 365 -10.90 1.62 20.62
N ASN A 366 -10.58 2.55 19.71
CA ASN A 366 -11.31 2.71 18.46
C ASN A 366 -11.10 1.52 17.51
N LEU A 367 -9.90 0.94 17.47
CA LEU A 367 -9.57 -0.22 16.63
C LEU A 367 -10.35 -1.47 17.05
N GLY A 368 -10.57 -1.67 18.35
CA GLY A 368 -11.42 -2.77 18.84
C GLY A 368 -12.86 -2.74 18.31
N ARG A 369 -13.33 -1.58 17.84
CA ARG A 369 -14.66 -1.40 17.23
C ARG A 369 -14.68 -1.64 15.71
N VAL A 370 -13.54 -1.95 15.10
CA VAL A 370 -13.38 -2.14 13.65
C VAL A 370 -12.85 -3.54 13.35
N PRO A 371 -13.75 -4.55 13.25
CA PRO A 371 -13.33 -5.94 13.11
C PRO A 371 -12.67 -6.26 11.74
N LYS A 372 -12.92 -5.43 10.73
CA LYS A 372 -12.33 -5.54 9.38
C LYS A 372 -12.00 -4.14 8.86
N LEU A 373 -10.87 -3.99 8.18
CA LEU A 373 -10.51 -2.74 7.53
C LEU A 373 -10.09 -3.01 6.10
N ALA A 374 -10.95 -2.57 5.20
CA ALA A 374 -10.63 -2.43 3.79
C ALA A 374 -9.78 -1.17 3.60
N ALA A 375 -8.55 -1.32 3.12
CA ALA A 375 -7.75 -0.14 2.77
C ALA A 375 -8.26 0.47 1.46
N THR A 376 -8.41 -0.33 0.41
CA THR A 376 -9.01 0.09 -0.86
C THR A 376 -10.42 -0.48 -1.04
N MET A 377 -11.03 -0.17 -2.17
CA MET A 377 -12.42 -0.51 -2.48
C MET A 377 -12.64 -1.85 -3.11
N GLN A 378 -11.64 -2.29 -3.84
CA GLN A 378 -11.50 -3.65 -4.33
C GLN A 378 -11.56 -4.61 -3.13
N GLU A 379 -11.04 -4.19 -1.97
CA GLU A 379 -11.18 -4.96 -0.73
C GLU A 379 -12.64 -5.12 -0.27
N LEU A 380 -13.53 -4.18 -0.62
CA LEU A 380 -14.97 -4.22 -0.33
C LEU A 380 -15.79 -4.91 -1.43
N HIS A 381 -15.44 -4.76 -2.72
CA HIS A 381 -16.14 -5.46 -3.81
C HIS A 381 -16.11 -6.99 -3.64
N VAL A 382 -14.97 -7.54 -3.16
CA VAL A 382 -14.84 -8.96 -2.78
C VAL A 382 -15.86 -9.39 -1.69
N THR A 383 -16.39 -8.44 -0.90
CA THR A 383 -17.43 -8.72 0.11
C THR A 383 -18.85 -8.68 -0.46
N ASP A 384 -19.13 -7.79 -1.42
CA ASP A 384 -20.45 -7.55 -2.00
C ASP A 384 -20.86 -8.59 -3.07
N GLU A 385 -19.91 -9.10 -3.87
CA GLU A 385 -20.19 -10.05 -4.96
C GLU A 385 -20.81 -11.37 -4.48
N LEU A 386 -20.49 -11.80 -3.25
CA LEU A 386 -21.06 -13.01 -2.65
C LEU A 386 -22.43 -12.77 -1.98
N GLY A 387 -22.82 -11.50 -1.76
CA GLY A 387 -24.15 -11.13 -1.27
C GLY A 387 -25.19 -10.90 -2.38
N ARG A 388 -24.73 -10.83 -3.64
CA ARG A 388 -25.53 -10.47 -4.82
C ARG A 388 -25.50 -11.53 -5.93
N ALA A 389 -25.52 -12.81 -5.57
CA ALA A 389 -25.54 -13.90 -6.54
C ALA A 389 -26.77 -13.93 -7.49
N ASP A 390 -27.74 -13.00 -7.37
CA ASP A 390 -28.99 -12.97 -8.14
C ASP A 390 -29.22 -11.73 -9.04
N LEU A 391 -28.26 -10.83 -9.24
CA LEU A 391 -28.46 -9.68 -10.16
C LEU A 391 -27.29 -9.54 -11.16
N LYS A 392 -27.58 -9.84 -12.43
CA LYS A 392 -26.67 -9.84 -13.60
C LYS A 392 -26.31 -8.43 -14.09
N THR A 393 -25.71 -7.61 -13.24
CA THR A 393 -25.03 -6.38 -13.68
C THR A 393 -23.88 -6.07 -12.72
N PRO A 394 -22.60 -6.04 -13.16
CA PRO A 394 -21.49 -5.61 -12.33
C PRO A 394 -21.65 -4.10 -12.09
N ASN A 395 -22.21 -3.75 -10.95
CA ASN A 395 -22.21 -2.37 -10.48
C ASN A 395 -20.84 -2.13 -9.87
N TYR A 396 -19.92 -1.51 -10.62
CA TYR A 396 -18.66 -0.99 -10.08
C TYR A 396 -19.00 0.01 -8.97
N GLY A 397 -19.16 -0.49 -7.74
CA GLY A 397 -19.46 0.35 -6.57
C GLY A 397 -18.39 1.43 -6.44
N SER A 398 -18.82 2.68 -6.24
CA SER A 398 -17.94 3.85 -6.12
C SER A 398 -16.76 3.55 -5.20
N SER A 399 -15.54 3.75 -5.70
CA SER A 399 -14.25 3.58 -5.01
C SER A 399 -14.02 4.45 -3.76
N LEU A 400 -15.09 4.89 -3.12
CA LEU A 400 -15.08 5.74 -1.93
C LEU A 400 -15.88 5.10 -0.78
N SER A 401 -16.47 3.92 -0.98
CA SER A 401 -17.17 3.19 0.09
C SER A 401 -16.25 2.64 1.22
N SER A 402 -14.94 2.49 1.00
CA SER A 402 -13.96 2.22 2.09
C SER A 402 -13.86 3.42 3.04
N MET A 403 -14.18 4.62 2.54
CA MET A 403 -14.22 5.82 3.34
C MET A 403 -15.51 5.91 4.17
N THR A 404 -16.62 5.41 3.64
CA THR A 404 -17.95 5.45 4.26
C THR A 404 -18.23 4.27 5.21
N THR A 405 -17.48 3.17 5.11
CA THR A 405 -17.64 1.98 5.97
C THR A 405 -17.08 2.17 7.38
N ARG A 406 -16.17 3.13 7.58
CA ARG A 406 -15.73 3.52 8.93
C ARG A 406 -16.62 4.65 9.46
N PRO A 407 -17.14 4.55 10.70
CA PRO A 407 -17.84 5.66 11.31
C PRO A 407 -16.93 6.90 11.28
N PRO A 408 -17.38 8.03 10.74
CA PRO A 408 -16.52 9.18 10.46
C PRO A 408 -15.94 9.86 11.72
N ASN A 409 -16.54 9.60 12.88
CA ASN A 409 -16.06 10.01 14.20
C ASN A 409 -14.97 9.07 14.78
N LEU A 410 -14.64 7.97 14.09
CA LEU A 410 -13.71 6.96 14.59
C LEU A 410 -12.29 7.19 14.06
N ARG A 411 -11.47 7.88 14.86
CA ARG A 411 -10.07 8.16 14.54
C ARG A 411 -9.19 6.95 14.86
N LEU A 412 -8.79 6.22 13.82
CA LEU A 412 -7.89 5.08 13.94
C LEU A 412 -6.40 5.48 13.85
N GLY A 413 -6.09 6.70 13.39
CA GLY A 413 -4.71 7.18 13.26
C GLY A 413 -3.88 6.52 12.17
N MET A 414 -4.49 5.73 11.27
CA MET A 414 -3.78 5.00 10.22
C MET A 414 -3.82 5.66 8.83
N GLY A 415 -4.72 6.64 8.61
CA GLY A 415 -4.98 7.20 7.28
C GLY A 415 -3.74 7.83 6.64
N LEU A 416 -3.06 8.73 7.36
CA LEU A 416 -1.86 9.41 6.86
C LEU A 416 -0.67 8.46 6.69
N PRO A 417 -0.25 7.65 7.70
CA PRO A 417 0.83 6.69 7.52
C PRO A 417 0.56 5.70 6.37
N LEU A 418 -0.66 5.17 6.24
CA LEU A 418 -1.00 4.23 5.18
C LEU A 418 -1.01 4.92 3.79
N SER A 419 -1.50 6.16 3.70
CA SER A 419 -1.43 6.95 2.46
C SER A 419 0.00 7.14 1.98
N ARG A 420 0.94 7.38 2.90
CA ARG A 420 2.36 7.46 2.59
C ARG A 420 2.92 6.14 2.07
N VAL A 421 2.57 5.01 2.70
CA VAL A 421 2.99 3.68 2.21
C VAL A 421 2.48 3.42 0.78
N TYR A 422 1.24 3.80 0.47
CA TYR A 422 0.69 3.69 -0.89
C TYR A 422 1.42 4.60 -1.90
N ALA A 423 1.74 5.84 -1.52
CA ALA A 423 2.47 6.76 -2.39
C ALA A 423 3.90 6.27 -2.69
N GLU A 424 4.62 5.84 -1.65
CA GLU A 424 6.00 5.35 -1.77
C GLU A 424 6.09 4.00 -2.49
N TYR A 425 5.03 3.17 -2.45
CA TYR A 425 5.02 1.87 -3.10
C TYR A 425 5.33 1.94 -4.61
N TRP A 426 4.83 2.98 -5.29
CA TRP A 426 5.12 3.25 -6.71
C TRP A 426 6.23 4.30 -6.91
N ALA A 427 7.16 4.40 -5.96
CA ALA A 427 8.25 5.37 -5.97
C ALA A 427 7.78 6.84 -6.07
N GLY A 428 6.61 7.11 -5.49
CA GLY A 428 6.14 8.46 -5.20
C GLY A 428 6.60 8.95 -3.82
N ASN A 429 6.01 10.06 -3.37
CA ASN A 429 6.28 10.65 -2.07
C ASN A 429 5.02 11.34 -1.51
N LEU A 430 4.91 11.43 -0.19
CA LEU A 430 3.85 12.19 0.48
C LEU A 430 4.48 13.02 1.60
N GLU A 431 4.44 14.34 1.45
CA GLU A 431 4.98 15.30 2.42
C GLU A 431 3.87 16.20 2.97
N LEU A 432 4.05 16.66 4.21
CA LEU A 432 3.10 17.52 4.90
C LEU A 432 3.85 18.72 5.48
N HIS A 433 3.37 19.93 5.16
CA HIS A 433 3.85 21.17 5.72
C HIS A 433 2.74 21.81 6.55
N SER A 434 2.89 21.74 7.88
CA SER A 434 1.95 22.34 8.82
C SER A 434 2.36 23.78 9.14
N LEU A 435 1.39 24.70 9.05
CA LEU A 435 1.46 26.04 9.57
C LEU A 435 0.53 26.12 10.78
N GLU A 436 1.07 25.84 11.97
CA GLU A 436 0.31 25.85 13.23
C GLU A 436 -0.39 27.21 13.43
N GLY A 437 -1.69 27.17 13.69
CA GLY A 437 -2.57 28.33 13.77
C GLY A 437 -3.21 28.75 12.43
N TYR A 438 -2.73 28.22 11.30
CA TYR A 438 -3.24 28.54 9.96
C TYR A 438 -3.84 27.33 9.25
N GLY A 439 -3.04 26.33 8.90
CA GLY A 439 -3.46 25.28 7.96
C GLY A 439 -2.38 24.25 7.67
N VAL A 440 -2.66 23.35 6.73
CA VAL A 440 -1.73 22.30 6.29
C VAL A 440 -1.70 22.24 4.77
N ASP A 441 -0.49 22.11 4.22
CA ASP A 441 -0.26 21.73 2.83
C ASP A 441 0.24 20.28 2.76
N ALA A 442 -0.52 19.41 2.10
CA ALA A 442 -0.11 18.04 1.78
C ALA A 442 0.35 17.97 0.31
N PHE A 443 1.56 17.44 0.07
CA PHE A 443 2.14 17.27 -1.26
C PHE A 443 2.26 15.79 -1.59
N LEU A 444 1.43 15.32 -2.53
CA LEU A 444 1.51 13.99 -3.11
C LEU A 444 2.28 14.04 -4.43
N GLN A 445 3.42 13.36 -4.51
CA GLN A 445 4.21 13.22 -5.72
C GLN A 445 4.05 11.82 -6.30
N ILE A 446 3.71 11.73 -7.59
CA ILE A 446 3.49 10.47 -8.32
C ILE A 446 4.44 10.40 -9.51
N SER A 447 4.98 9.21 -9.79
CA SER A 447 5.77 8.97 -11.00
C SER A 447 4.87 8.95 -12.25
N LYS A 448 5.09 9.89 -13.18
CA LYS A 448 4.25 10.04 -14.38
C LYS A 448 4.43 8.92 -15.40
N LEU A 449 5.62 8.31 -15.47
CA LEU A 449 5.96 7.38 -16.54
C LEU A 449 5.59 5.92 -16.25
N GLY A 450 5.26 5.60 -14.99
CA GLY A 450 4.94 4.22 -14.56
C GLY A 450 6.08 3.20 -14.76
N ASN A 451 7.28 3.65 -15.11
CA ASN A 451 8.45 2.79 -15.39
C ASN A 451 9.27 2.43 -14.14
N LYS A 452 8.90 3.00 -12.98
CA LYS A 452 9.51 2.65 -11.71
C LYS A 452 8.90 1.34 -11.21
N ASN A 453 9.76 0.44 -10.76
CA ASN A 453 9.34 -0.80 -10.13
C ASN A 453 8.71 -0.51 -8.77
N GLU A 454 7.80 -1.41 -8.35
CA GLU A 454 7.31 -1.45 -6.99
C GLU A 454 8.47 -1.50 -6.00
N GLN A 455 8.34 -0.77 -4.90
CA GLN A 455 9.30 -0.81 -3.80
C GLN A 455 9.00 -2.03 -2.93
N LEU A 456 9.90 -3.01 -2.90
CA LEU A 456 9.80 -4.20 -2.05
C LEU A 456 10.94 -4.22 -1.03
N THR A 457 10.63 -4.65 0.19
CA THR A 457 11.66 -5.04 1.15
C THR A 457 12.35 -6.29 0.60
N THR A 458 13.63 -6.15 0.25
CA THR A 458 14.43 -7.21 -0.36
C THR A 458 14.98 -8.15 0.71
N ARG A 459 15.38 -9.36 0.29
CA ARG A 459 16.11 -10.27 1.18
C ARG A 459 17.39 -9.65 1.73
N ALA A 460 18.13 -8.89 0.92
CA ALA A 460 19.34 -8.21 1.37
C ALA A 460 19.08 -7.25 2.52
N SER A 461 17.90 -6.61 2.57
CA SER A 461 17.49 -5.79 3.73
C SER A 461 17.01 -6.61 4.93
N MET A 462 16.57 -7.86 4.75
CA MET A 462 16.19 -8.77 5.84
C MET A 462 17.40 -9.44 6.50
N ASP A 463 18.42 -9.79 5.70
CA ASP A 463 19.64 -10.47 6.15
C ASP A 463 20.69 -9.49 6.73
N ALA A 464 20.47 -8.17 6.62
CA ALA A 464 21.36 -7.12 7.11
C ALA A 464 21.08 -6.66 8.56
N VAL A 465 20.12 -7.29 9.25
CA VAL A 465 19.73 -6.99 10.63
C VAL A 465 20.37 -7.96 11.61
#